data_AF-A0A367JGK4-F1
#
_entry.id   AF-A0A367JGK4-F1
#
_cell.length_a   1.000
_cell.length_b   1.000
_cell.length_c   1.000
_cell.angle_alpha   90.00
_cell.angle_beta   90.00
_cell.angle_gamma   90.00
#
_symmetry.space_group_name_H-M   'P 1'
#
loop_
_entity.id
_entity.type
_entity.pdbx_description
1 polymer ?
#
loop_
_entity_poly.entity_id
_entity_poly.type
_entity_poly.pdbx_seq_one_letter_code
_entity_poly.pdbx_strand_id
1 'polypeptide(L)'
;MHSLTTQKMSISERRASYPIQERIKIYSPDSMAKKLHELEKQPNKLVLHGVNILNKNTLVNELSTLVPRSAENGGPKCHRAKVLRYAIDYIRAMQEENNQLRQQLGQSVSPPNSPPQQDIKMSFCP
;
A
#
# COMPACT_ATOMS: atom_id res chain seq x y z
N MET A 1 45.72 -28.07 -8.57
CA MET A 1 44.35 -27.93 -8.02
C MET A 1 44.35 -26.78 -7.02
N HIS A 2 44.12 -25.54 -7.48
CA HIS A 2 43.96 -24.40 -6.57
C HIS A 2 42.56 -23.81 -6.78
N SER A 3 41.69 -24.04 -5.81
CA SER A 3 40.32 -23.53 -5.77
C SER A 3 40.36 -22.06 -5.37
N LEU A 4 40.01 -21.15 -6.29
CA LEU A 4 39.82 -19.74 -6.01
C LEU A 4 38.44 -19.54 -5.38
N THR A 5 38.38 -19.54 -4.05
CA THR A 5 37.17 -19.13 -3.32
C THR A 5 36.98 -17.62 -3.52
N THR A 6 35.99 -17.22 -4.32
CA THR A 6 35.63 -15.81 -4.49
C THR A 6 34.90 -15.36 -3.22
N GLN A 7 35.65 -14.89 -2.23
CA GLN A 7 35.09 -14.23 -1.06
C GLN A 7 34.29 -13.01 -1.53
N LYS A 8 32.95 -13.06 -1.45
CA LYS A 8 32.07 -11.96 -1.86
C LYS A 8 32.13 -10.87 -0.79
N MET A 9 33.12 -9.97 -0.90
CA MET A 9 33.18 -8.76 -0.09
C MET A 9 31.90 -7.93 -0.29
N SER A 10 31.37 -7.39 0.81
CA SER A 10 30.28 -6.42 0.78
C SER A 10 30.68 -5.15 0.01
N ILE A 11 29.68 -4.37 -0.42
CA ILE A 11 29.92 -3.12 -1.15
C ILE A 11 30.72 -2.15 -0.29
N SER A 12 30.46 -2.10 1.02
CA SER A 12 31.18 -1.23 1.95
C SER A 12 32.63 -1.64 2.12
N GLU A 13 32.91 -2.94 2.31
CA GLU A 13 34.27 -3.47 2.42
C GLU A 13 35.08 -3.22 1.15
N ARG A 14 34.47 -3.44 -0.02
CA ARG A 14 35.11 -3.18 -1.31
C ARG A 14 35.43 -1.71 -1.54
N ARG A 15 34.61 -0.79 -1.02
CA ARG A 15 34.87 0.65 -1.10
C ARG A 15 35.91 1.13 -0.09
N ALA A 16 36.06 0.41 1.02
CA ALA A 16 37.06 0.71 2.03
C ALA A 16 38.49 0.41 1.55
N SER A 17 38.66 -0.46 0.55
CA SER A 17 39.97 -0.77 -0.04
C SER A 17 40.46 0.27 -1.05
N TYR A 18 39.66 1.27 -1.43
CA TYR A 18 40.09 2.33 -2.34
C TYR A 18 41.02 3.34 -1.66
N PRO A 19 41.95 3.97 -2.43
CA PRO A 19 42.73 5.10 -1.95
C PRO A 19 41.86 6.21 -1.36
N ILE A 20 42.40 6.96 -0.39
CA ILE A 20 41.63 7.95 0.38
C ILE A 20 40.97 9.01 -0.51
N GLN A 21 41.63 9.43 -1.60
CA GLN A 21 41.14 10.42 -2.54
C GLN A 21 39.88 9.94 -3.27
N GLU A 22 39.83 8.64 -3.59
CA GLU A 22 38.66 8.02 -4.23
C GLU A 22 37.52 7.82 -3.24
N ARG A 23 37.84 7.45 -1.99
CA ARG A 23 36.84 7.35 -0.92
C ARG A 23 36.18 8.69 -0.62
N ILE A 24 36.95 9.78 -0.56
CA ILE A 24 36.42 11.14 -0.34
C ILE A 24 35.44 11.53 -1.45
N LYS A 25 35.66 11.13 -2.72
CA LYS A 25 34.70 11.38 -3.81
C LYS A 25 33.37 10.64 -3.60
N ILE A 26 33.43 9.40 -3.13
CA ILE A 26 32.25 8.56 -2.88
C ILE A 26 31.45 9.07 -1.66
N TYR A 27 32.15 9.58 -0.65
CA TYR A 27 31.57 10.07 0.61
C TYR A 27 31.71 11.59 0.77
N SER A 28 31.73 12.34 -0.32
CA SER A 28 31.74 13.80 -0.23
C SER A 28 30.42 14.27 0.39
N PRO A 29 30.43 15.38 1.15
CA PRO A 29 29.20 15.94 1.72
C PRO A 29 28.08 16.08 0.68
N ASP A 30 28.42 16.54 -0.53
CA ASP A 30 27.45 16.71 -1.63
C ASP A 30 26.88 15.38 -2.13
N SER A 31 27.73 14.37 -2.34
CA SER A 31 27.29 13.03 -2.77
C SER A 31 26.40 12.36 -1.72
N MET A 32 26.74 12.51 -0.44
CA MET A 32 25.93 11.99 0.67
C MET A 32 24.60 12.73 0.80
N ALA A 33 24.60 14.06 0.70
CA ALA A 33 23.38 14.87 0.74
C ALA A 33 22.43 14.50 -0.41
N LYS A 34 22.95 14.36 -1.64
CA LYS A 34 22.17 13.90 -2.78
C LYS A 34 21.57 12.51 -2.56
N LYS A 35 22.37 11.58 -2.02
CA LYS A 35 21.90 10.22 -1.72
C LYS A 35 20.84 10.19 -0.62
N LEU A 36 20.97 11.01 0.43
CA LEU A 36 19.94 11.16 1.46
C LEU A 36 18.66 11.71 0.88
N HIS A 37 18.75 12.75 0.03
CA HIS A 37 17.59 13.31 -0.66
C HIS A 37 16.90 12.29 -1.61
N GLU A 38 17.68 11.45 -2.30
CA GLU A 38 17.14 10.35 -3.11
C GLU A 38 16.45 9.27 -2.27
N LEU A 39 16.99 8.95 -1.08
CA LEU A 39 16.37 8.03 -0.14
C LEU A 39 15.08 8.60 0.47
N GLU A 40 15.03 9.90 0.76
CA GLU A 40 13.81 10.60 1.21
C GLU A 40 12.75 10.68 0.11
N LYS A 41 13.15 10.73 -1.16
CA LYS A 41 12.24 10.68 -2.31
C LYS A 41 11.65 9.30 -2.58
N GLN A 42 12.23 8.23 -2.04
CA GLN A 42 11.60 6.92 -2.13
C GLN A 42 10.32 6.95 -1.27
N PRO A 43 9.12 6.75 -1.85
CA PRO A 43 7.91 6.73 -1.07
C PRO A 43 8.04 5.63 -0.01
N ASN A 44 7.70 5.94 1.25
CA ASN A 44 7.64 4.98 2.36
C ASN A 44 6.96 3.69 1.88
N LYS A 45 7.77 2.68 1.53
CA LYS A 45 7.27 1.46 0.92
C LYS A 45 6.75 0.60 2.07
N LEU A 46 5.46 0.66 2.35
CA LEU A 46 4.83 -0.31 3.25
C LEU A 46 4.73 -1.62 2.50
N VAL A 47 5.57 -2.57 2.90
CA VAL A 47 5.60 -3.93 2.34
C VAL A 47 5.07 -4.89 3.38
N LEU A 48 3.96 -5.58 3.07
CA LEU A 48 3.43 -6.66 3.87
C LEU A 48 3.59 -7.96 3.07
N HIS A 49 4.29 -8.96 3.65
CA HIS A 49 4.58 -10.24 2.97
C HIS A 49 5.16 -10.11 1.55
N GLY A 50 6.05 -9.13 1.34
CA GLY A 50 6.68 -8.89 0.03
C GLY A 50 5.83 -8.04 -0.94
N VAL A 51 4.59 -7.71 -0.60
CA VAL A 51 3.69 -6.90 -1.42
C VAL A 51 3.69 -5.44 -0.97
N ASN A 52 3.91 -4.50 -1.89
CA ASN A 52 3.79 -3.07 -1.60
C ASN A 52 2.31 -2.66 -1.54
N ILE A 53 1.78 -2.52 -0.33
CA ILE A 53 0.37 -2.19 -0.08
C ILE A 53 0.01 -0.75 -0.41
N LEU A 54 1.00 0.15 -0.56
CA LEU A 54 0.77 1.54 -0.97
C LEU A 54 0.91 1.74 -2.48
N ASN A 55 1.02 0.67 -3.27
CA ASN A 55 1.07 0.81 -4.72
C ASN A 55 -0.32 1.20 -5.26
N LYS A 56 -0.59 2.50 -5.22
CA LYS A 56 -1.86 3.11 -5.65
C LYS A 56 -2.26 2.75 -7.09
N ASN A 57 -1.32 2.30 -7.92
CA ASN A 57 -1.59 1.92 -9.30
C ASN A 57 -2.14 0.49 -9.41
N THR A 58 -1.62 -0.46 -8.62
CA THR A 58 -2.15 -1.84 -8.63
C THR A 58 -3.55 -1.88 -8.05
N LEU A 59 -3.78 -1.17 -6.93
CA LEU A 59 -5.11 -1.10 -6.31
C LEU A 59 -6.19 -0.53 -7.22
N VAL A 60 -5.87 0.51 -8.01
CA VAL A 60 -6.84 1.08 -8.94
C VAL A 60 -7.09 0.15 -10.14
N ASN A 61 -6.08 -0.60 -10.57
CA ASN A 61 -6.25 -1.60 -11.63
C ASN A 61 -7.12 -2.76 -11.15
N GLU A 62 -6.87 -3.30 -9.95
CA GLU A 62 -7.72 -4.32 -9.34
C GLU A 62 -9.17 -3.83 -9.15
N LEU A 63 -9.35 -2.58 -8.71
CA LEU A 63 -10.68 -1.99 -8.60
C LEU A 63 -11.38 -1.87 -9.96
N SER A 64 -10.64 -1.59 -11.03
CA SER A 64 -11.21 -1.46 -12.38
C SER A 64 -11.78 -2.77 -12.94
N THR A 65 -11.27 -3.93 -12.50
CA THR A 65 -11.78 -5.24 -12.93
C THR A 65 -13.05 -5.65 -12.18
N LEU A 66 -13.22 -5.21 -10.93
CA LEU A 66 -14.38 -5.54 -10.11
C LEU A 66 -15.59 -4.64 -10.38
N VAL A 67 -15.37 -3.43 -10.89
CA VAL A 67 -16.44 -2.46 -11.15
C VAL A 67 -16.96 -2.64 -12.58
N PRO A 68 -18.21 -3.13 -12.79
CA PRO A 68 -18.69 -3.52 -14.12
C PRO A 68 -18.61 -2.41 -15.17
N ARG A 69 -18.98 -1.17 -14.79
CA ARG A 69 -18.93 0.01 -15.68
C ARG A 69 -17.53 0.47 -16.05
N SER A 70 -16.52 0.09 -15.26
CA SER A 70 -15.11 0.40 -15.52
C SER A 70 -14.52 -0.52 -16.59
N ALA A 71 -14.98 -1.78 -16.67
CA ALA A 71 -14.50 -2.77 -17.62
C ALA A 71 -15.07 -2.60 -19.03
N GLU A 72 -16.34 -2.18 -19.17
CA GLU A 72 -17.03 -2.11 -20.48
C GLU A 72 -16.69 -0.84 -21.28
N ASN A 73 -16.43 0.28 -20.60
CA ASN A 73 -16.15 1.59 -21.25
C ASN A 73 -14.70 2.05 -21.09
N GLY A 74 -13.88 1.19 -20.48
CA GLY A 74 -12.47 1.44 -20.23
C GLY A 74 -11.63 0.65 -21.20
N GLY A 75 -11.27 1.25 -22.34
CA GLY A 75 -10.09 0.80 -23.06
C GLY A 75 -8.85 0.77 -22.13
N PRO A 76 -7.68 0.31 -22.59
CA PRO A 76 -6.49 0.04 -21.76
C PRO A 76 -5.92 1.23 -20.94
N LYS A 77 -6.58 2.39 -20.94
CA LYS A 77 -6.24 3.62 -20.19
C LYS A 77 -7.47 4.31 -19.59
N CYS A 78 -8.38 3.56 -18.96
CA CYS A 78 -9.45 4.21 -18.20
C CYS A 78 -8.85 5.11 -17.11
N HIS A 79 -9.31 6.36 -17.02
CA HIS A 79 -8.72 7.33 -16.11
C HIS A 79 -9.05 6.97 -14.66
N ARG A 80 -8.06 7.03 -13.76
CA ARG A 80 -8.21 6.63 -12.35
C ARG A 80 -9.40 7.30 -11.66
N ALA A 81 -9.60 8.59 -11.90
CA ALA A 81 -10.74 9.33 -11.36
C ALA A 81 -12.10 8.75 -11.83
N LYS A 82 -12.16 8.24 -13.07
CA LYS A 82 -13.36 7.61 -13.63
C LYS A 82 -13.65 6.27 -12.96
N VAL A 83 -12.62 5.44 -12.73
CA VAL A 83 -12.72 4.18 -11.96
C VAL A 83 -13.24 4.44 -10.56
N LEU A 84 -12.69 5.45 -9.87
CA LEU A 84 -13.11 5.80 -8.52
C LEU A 84 -14.58 6.27 -8.47
N ARG A 85 -15.03 7.05 -9.46
CA ARG A 85 -16.44 7.46 -9.56
C ARG A 85 -17.35 6.26 -9.77
N TYR A 86 -17.01 5.37 -10.69
CA TYR A 86 -17.79 4.15 -10.92
C TYR A 86 -17.79 3.22 -9.71
N ALA A 87 -16.70 3.14 -8.96
CA ALA A 87 -16.64 2.37 -7.72
C ALA A 87 -17.62 2.91 -6.67
N ILE A 88 -17.69 4.24 -6.49
CA ILE A 88 -18.65 4.87 -5.57
C ILE A 88 -20.09 4.53 -5.96
N ASP A 89 -20.43 4.68 -7.24
CA ASP A 89 -21.78 4.38 -7.73
C ASP A 89 -22.12 2.90 -7.55
N TYR A 90 -21.16 2.00 -7.82
CA TYR A 90 -21.34 0.56 -7.66
C TYR A 90 -21.56 0.16 -6.20
N ILE A 91 -20.78 0.72 -5.26
CA ILE A 91 -20.96 0.47 -3.82
C ILE A 91 -22.35 0.91 -3.37
N ARG A 92 -22.82 2.10 -3.80
CA ARG A 92 -24.16 2.58 -3.45
C ARG A 92 -25.25 1.65 -3.96
N ALA A 93 -25.17 1.23 -5.23
CA ALA A 93 -26.12 0.29 -5.81
C ALA A 93 -26.15 -1.05 -5.04
N MET A 94 -24.98 -1.59 -4.71
CA MET A 94 -24.88 -2.83 -3.93
C MET A 94 -25.42 -2.68 -2.50
N GLN A 95 -25.23 -1.52 -1.87
CA GLN A 95 -25.79 -1.25 -0.55
C GLN A 95 -27.31 -1.17 -0.59
N GLU A 96 -27.88 -0.53 -1.62
CA GLU A 96 -29.31 -0.45 -1.82
C GLU A 96 -29.94 -1.83 -2.04
N GLU A 97 -29.36 -2.64 -2.93
CA GLU A 97 -29.80 -4.01 -3.18
C GLU A 97 -29.72 -4.87 -1.90
N ASN A 98 -28.60 -4.82 -1.18
CA ASN A 98 -28.47 -5.54 0.09
C ASN A 98 -29.52 -5.09 1.12
N ASN A 99 -29.83 -3.80 1.19
CA ASN A 99 -30.88 -3.31 2.08
C ASN A 99 -32.26 -3.82 1.67
N GLN A 100 -32.57 -3.89 0.37
CA GLN A 100 -33.83 -4.46 -0.12
C GLN A 100 -33.92 -5.97 0.21
N LEU A 101 -32.86 -6.74 -0.04
CA LEU A 101 -32.81 -8.17 0.29
C LEU A 101 -32.98 -8.42 1.80
N ARG A 102 -32.37 -7.57 2.65
CA ARG A 102 -32.52 -7.66 4.11
C ARG A 102 -33.95 -7.35 4.56
N GLN A 103 -34.64 -6.41 3.90
CA GLN A 103 -36.06 -6.16 4.15
C GLN A 103 -36.92 -7.36 3.76
N GLN A 104 -36.65 -7.98 2.61
CA GLN A 104 -37.35 -9.19 2.15
C GLN A 104 -37.14 -10.38 3.10
N LEU A 105 -35.95 -10.48 3.72
CA LEU A 105 -35.62 -11.50 4.72
C LEU A 105 -36.08 -11.15 6.14
N GLY A 106 -36.79 -10.04 6.33
CA GLY A 106 -37.32 -9.61 7.63
C GLY A 106 -36.26 -9.21 8.66
N GLN A 107 -35.03 -8.88 8.24
CA GLN A 107 -33.94 -8.47 9.14
C GLN A 107 -33.89 -6.94 9.25
N SER A 108 -34.23 -6.41 10.43
CA SER A 108 -34.19 -4.96 10.70
C SER A 108 -32.77 -4.40 10.63
N VAL A 109 -32.63 -3.22 10.02
CA VAL A 109 -31.38 -2.48 9.83
C VAL A 109 -30.80 -2.04 11.18
N SER A 110 -29.70 -2.66 11.63
CA SER A 110 -28.76 -2.00 12.54
C SER A 110 -27.73 -1.21 11.72
N PRO A 111 -27.53 0.09 11.97
CA PRO A 111 -26.49 0.87 11.28
C PRO A 111 -25.10 0.38 11.69
N PRO A 112 -24.13 0.26 10.76
CA PRO A 112 -22.76 -0.08 11.09
C PRO A 112 -22.01 1.20 11.51
N ASN A 113 -22.24 1.70 12.73
CA ASN A 113 -21.33 2.65 13.37
C ASN A 113 -21.59 2.91 14.88
N SER A 114 -21.89 1.88 15.65
CA SER A 114 -21.75 1.98 17.11
C SER A 114 -20.34 1.48 17.49
N PRO A 115 -19.49 2.29 18.13
CA PRO A 115 -18.31 1.76 18.80
C PRO A 115 -18.78 0.72 19.83
N PRO A 116 -17.97 -0.32 20.15
CA PRO A 116 -18.37 -1.30 21.14
C PRO A 116 -18.64 -0.58 22.47
N GLN A 117 -19.92 -0.49 22.86
CA GLN A 117 -20.29 -0.15 24.23
C GLN A 117 -19.77 -1.30 25.09
N GLN A 118 -18.57 -1.09 25.65
CA GLN A 118 -18.11 -1.85 26.78
C GLN A 118 -19.09 -1.53 27.91
N ASP A 119 -19.96 -2.49 28.17
CA ASP A 119 -20.84 -2.52 29.33
C ASP A 119 -19.92 -2.64 30.56
N ILE A 120 -19.40 -1.50 31.04
CA ILE A 120 -18.70 -1.44 32.32
C ILE A 120 -19.77 -1.57 33.38
N LYS A 121 -20.07 -2.83 33.70
CA LYS A 121 -20.83 -3.21 34.89
C LYS A 121 -19.97 -2.86 36.11
N MET A 122 -20.02 -1.60 36.53
CA MET A 122 -19.52 -1.19 37.84
C MET A 122 -20.42 -1.83 38.90
N SER A 123 -20.02 -3.01 39.36
CA SER A 123 -20.53 -3.59 40.60
C SER A 123 -20.01 -2.75 41.76
N PHE A 124 -20.83 -1.82 42.24
CA PHE A 124 -20.70 -1.32 43.60
C PHE A 124 -21.21 -2.42 44.54
N CYS A 125 -20.31 -3.00 45.35
CA CYS A 125 -20.70 -3.69 46.57
C CYS A 125 -20.63 -2.70 47.74
N PRO A 126 -21.54 -2.83 48.73
CA PRO A 126 -21.61 -1.95 49.91
C PRO A 126 -20.45 -2.13 50.87
#